data_AF-A0A1V6PCH0-F1
#
_entry.id   AF-A0A1V6PCH0-F1
#
_cell.length_a   1.000
_cell.length_b   1.000
_cell.length_c   1.000
_cell.angle_alpha   90.00
_cell.angle_beta   90.00
_cell.angle_gamma   90.00
#
_symmetry.space_group_name_H-M   'P 1'
#
loop_
_entity.id
_entity.type
_entity.pdbx_description
1 polymer ?
#
loop_
_entity_poly.entity_id
_entity_poly.type
_entity_poly.pdbx_seq_one_letter_code
_entity_poly.pdbx_strand_id
1 'polypeptide(L)'
;MSRPVSKFAGWLARASIQDKYGLCGLLVLLQRTVSWRRFFHAPTPGVLQWLDIPSYVQGGMLAALLIANIIAISLHAPTWADVQKRAGCLAVTHFVPLCSGFSFSLPAHVYHVKRGTFQWAHRWLGRICVLHCLLHGSILCTVARNTSLGAPLVIPLLAGCSLISILPWTLAAILRRWPQLGLKVHHMLASIATGALFYHLIDQVSSYRWVLLGGVCAGCAWSAGTCLHTMWLHRSWRITSRRALARPTD
;
A
#
# COMPACT_ATOMS: atom_id res chain seq x y z
N MET A 1 -15.62 23.20 -42.58
CA MET A 1 -14.83 22.72 -41.41
C MET A 1 -14.11 21.43 -41.80
N SER A 2 -12.83 21.49 -42.12
CA SER A 2 -12.00 20.34 -42.52
C SER A 2 -11.42 19.63 -41.29
N ARG A 3 -11.70 18.33 -41.14
CA ARG A 3 -11.16 17.50 -40.04
C ARG A 3 -9.63 17.44 -40.15
N PRO A 4 -8.87 17.57 -39.04
CA PRO A 4 -7.44 17.34 -39.06
C PRO A 4 -7.22 15.82 -39.15
N VAL A 5 -7.11 15.30 -40.36
CA VAL A 5 -6.55 13.96 -40.59
C VAL A 5 -5.12 14.01 -40.07
N SER A 6 -4.80 13.18 -39.08
CA SER A 6 -3.47 13.16 -38.48
C SER A 6 -2.43 12.97 -39.58
N LYS A 7 -1.34 13.76 -39.55
CA LYS A 7 -0.24 13.65 -40.54
C LYS A 7 0.28 12.21 -40.67
N PHE A 8 0.12 11.42 -39.61
CA PHE A 8 0.40 9.99 -39.54
C PHE A 8 -0.53 9.14 -40.42
N ALA A 9 -1.84 9.38 -40.41
CA ALA A 9 -2.79 8.67 -41.27
C ALA A 9 -2.57 8.97 -42.76
N GLY A 10 -2.24 10.23 -43.09
CA GLY A 10 -1.89 10.62 -44.46
C GLY A 10 -0.56 10.02 -44.95
N TRP A 11 0.40 9.80 -44.05
CA TRP A 11 1.64 9.09 -44.36
C TRP A 11 1.41 7.58 -44.56
N LEU A 12 0.63 6.93 -43.69
CA LEU A 12 0.24 5.53 -43.83
C LEU A 12 -0.53 5.24 -45.12
N ALA A 13 -1.33 6.18 -45.61
CA ALA A 13 -2.04 6.01 -46.87
C ALA A 13 -1.11 6.02 -48.09
N ARG A 14 0.04 6.71 -48.01
CA ARG A 14 1.01 6.88 -49.12
C ARG A 14 2.24 5.98 -49.04
N ALA A 15 2.52 5.37 -47.88
CA ALA A 15 3.63 4.44 -47.71
C ALA A 15 3.44 3.19 -48.58
N SER A 16 4.52 2.75 -49.23
CA SER A 16 4.50 1.54 -50.06
C SER A 16 4.15 0.31 -49.21
N ILE A 17 3.60 -0.72 -49.84
CA ILE A 17 3.26 -1.98 -49.16
C ILE A 17 4.50 -2.58 -48.47
N GLN A 18 5.68 -2.45 -49.08
CA GLN A 18 6.98 -2.86 -48.52
C GLN A 18 7.34 -2.11 -47.23
N ASP A 19 7.10 -0.80 -47.17
CA ASP A 19 7.39 0.02 -45.97
C ASP A 19 6.46 -0.34 -44.79
N LYS A 20 5.20 -0.69 -45.08
CA LYS A 20 4.24 -1.14 -44.07
C LYS A 20 4.63 -2.49 -43.47
N TYR A 21 5.08 -3.43 -44.31
CA TYR A 21 5.61 -4.71 -43.85
C TYR A 21 6.96 -4.56 -43.13
N GLY A 22 7.78 -3.59 -43.51
CA GLY A 22 8.99 -3.22 -42.78
C GLY A 22 8.70 -2.68 -41.38
N LEU A 23 7.67 -1.83 -41.23
CA LEU A 23 7.26 -1.29 -39.93
C LEU A 23 6.63 -2.37 -39.03
N CYS A 24 5.78 -3.24 -39.59
CA CYS A 24 5.24 -4.40 -38.89
C CYS A 24 6.36 -5.39 -38.53
N GLY A 25 7.33 -5.62 -39.42
CA GLY A 25 8.51 -6.43 -39.17
C GLY A 25 9.39 -5.88 -38.06
N LEU A 26 9.60 -4.55 -38.03
CA LEU A 26 10.33 -3.85 -36.97
C LEU A 26 9.58 -3.90 -35.63
N LEU A 27 8.25 -3.76 -35.63
CA LEU A 27 7.41 -3.90 -34.44
C LEU A 27 7.41 -5.34 -33.91
N VAL A 28 7.34 -6.33 -34.80
CA VAL A 28 7.44 -7.76 -34.45
C VAL A 28 8.86 -8.09 -33.96
N LEU A 29 9.89 -7.49 -34.54
CA LEU A 29 11.28 -7.61 -34.07
C LEU A 29 11.46 -6.97 -32.69
N LEU A 30 10.97 -5.76 -32.46
CA LEU A 30 10.95 -5.10 -31.15
C LEU A 30 10.18 -5.93 -30.12
N GLN A 31 9.07 -6.54 -30.53
CA GLN A 31 8.26 -7.43 -29.69
C GLN A 31 8.92 -8.80 -29.44
N ARG A 32 9.81 -9.26 -30.33
CA ARG A 32 10.62 -10.48 -30.17
C ARG A 32 11.89 -10.23 -29.36
N THR A 33 12.55 -9.07 -29.51
CA THR A 33 13.78 -8.72 -28.79
C THR A 33 13.50 -8.27 -27.37
N VAL A 34 12.37 -7.58 -27.14
CA VAL A 34 11.90 -7.23 -25.80
C VAL A 34 10.86 -8.27 -25.38
N SER A 35 11.30 -9.29 -24.65
CA SER A 35 10.35 -10.11 -23.89
C SER A 35 9.66 -9.19 -22.88
N TRP A 36 8.45 -8.74 -23.17
CA TRP A 36 7.67 -7.84 -22.32
C TRP A 36 7.58 -8.36 -20.87
N ARG A 37 7.46 -9.68 -20.71
CA ARG A 37 7.56 -10.34 -19.39
C ARG A 37 8.90 -10.03 -18.71
N ARG A 38 10.03 -10.16 -19.39
CA ARG A 38 11.36 -9.83 -18.83
C ARG A 38 11.49 -8.34 -18.56
N PHE A 39 10.97 -7.47 -19.43
CA PHE A 39 11.01 -6.02 -19.22
C PHE A 39 10.23 -5.61 -17.97
N PHE A 40 8.99 -6.09 -17.82
CA PHE A 40 8.15 -5.72 -16.69
C PHE A 40 8.69 -6.25 -15.35
N HIS A 41 9.38 -7.38 -15.36
CA HIS A 41 10.07 -7.95 -14.20
C HIS A 41 11.53 -7.50 -14.05
N ALA A 42 12.04 -6.66 -14.96
CA ALA A 42 13.39 -6.14 -14.86
C ALA A 42 13.50 -5.21 -13.65
N PRO A 43 14.67 -5.19 -12.99
CA PRO A 43 14.94 -4.23 -11.93
C PRO A 43 14.83 -2.81 -12.48
N THR A 44 14.20 -1.93 -11.71
CA THR A 44 14.12 -0.50 -12.01
C THR A 44 15.47 0.20 -11.78
N PRO A 45 15.67 1.43 -12.27
CA PRO A 45 16.84 2.24 -11.94
C PRO A 45 17.02 2.41 -10.43
N GLY A 46 18.27 2.56 -9.97
CA GLY A 46 18.61 2.58 -8.53
C GLY A 46 17.75 3.53 -7.69
N VAL A 47 17.44 4.73 -8.20
CA VAL A 47 16.58 5.72 -7.51
C VAL A 47 15.18 5.17 -7.19
N LEU A 48 14.56 4.43 -8.12
CA LEU A 48 13.25 3.82 -7.89
C LEU A 48 13.33 2.65 -6.89
N GLN A 49 14.46 1.92 -6.88
CA GLN A 49 14.69 0.88 -5.88
C GLN A 49 14.84 1.46 -4.46
N TRP A 50 15.49 2.62 -4.32
CA TRP A 50 15.55 3.36 -3.05
C TRP A 50 14.17 3.74 -2.52
N LEU A 51 13.24 4.04 -3.44
CA LEU A 51 11.83 4.28 -3.11
C LEU A 51 11.05 2.98 -2.84
N ASP A 52 11.67 1.80 -2.86
CA ASP A 52 11.01 0.50 -2.73
C ASP A 52 10.04 0.20 -3.90
N ILE A 53 10.50 0.47 -5.13
CA ILE A 53 9.83 0.11 -6.39
C ILE A 53 10.76 -0.84 -7.17
N PRO A 54 10.80 -2.14 -6.86
CA PRO A 54 11.82 -3.04 -7.40
C PRO A 54 11.63 -3.45 -8.87
N SER A 55 10.42 -3.31 -9.42
CA SER A 55 10.11 -3.73 -10.80
C SER A 55 9.16 -2.75 -11.49
N TYR A 56 9.13 -2.75 -12.82
CA TYR A 56 8.21 -1.92 -13.59
C TYR A 56 6.74 -2.31 -13.39
N VAL A 57 6.42 -3.59 -13.10
CA VAL A 57 5.06 -3.98 -12.68
C VAL A 57 4.65 -3.24 -11.42
N GLN A 58 5.50 -3.27 -10.38
CA GLN A 58 5.22 -2.59 -9.12
C GLN A 58 5.16 -1.07 -9.30
N GLY A 59 6.01 -0.50 -10.15
CA GLY A 59 5.96 0.91 -10.54
C GLY A 59 4.64 1.26 -11.22
N GLY A 60 4.18 0.44 -12.17
CA GLY A 60 2.90 0.63 -12.86
C GLY A 60 1.70 0.49 -11.92
N MET A 61 1.70 -0.50 -11.03
CA MET A 61 0.66 -0.67 -10.00
C MET A 61 0.59 0.55 -9.07
N LEU A 62 1.74 1.05 -8.64
CA LEU A 62 1.81 2.24 -7.80
C LEU A 62 1.33 3.48 -8.55
N ALA A 63 1.76 3.67 -9.81
CA ALA A 63 1.31 4.79 -10.63
C ALA A 63 -0.21 4.77 -10.83
N ALA A 64 -0.78 3.61 -11.15
CA ALA A 64 -2.23 3.43 -11.26
C ALA A 64 -2.94 3.74 -9.94
N LEU A 65 -2.40 3.28 -8.80
CA LEU A 65 -2.95 3.56 -7.48
C LEU A 65 -2.91 5.06 -7.16
N LEU A 66 -1.80 5.74 -7.43
CA LEU A 66 -1.66 7.19 -7.21
C LEU A 66 -2.62 7.98 -8.09
N ILE A 67 -2.74 7.65 -9.38
CA ILE A 67 -3.69 8.26 -10.31
C ILE A 67 -5.12 8.08 -9.79
N ALA A 68 -5.50 6.87 -9.38
CA ALA A 68 -6.82 6.59 -8.84
C ALA A 68 -7.11 7.42 -7.57
N ASN A 69 -6.12 7.60 -6.69
CA ASN A 69 -6.25 8.44 -5.50
C ASN A 69 -6.39 9.92 -5.84
N ILE A 70 -5.62 10.42 -6.81
CA ILE A 70 -5.73 11.81 -7.30
C ILE A 70 -7.12 12.05 -7.89
N ILE A 71 -7.63 11.11 -8.70
CA ILE A 71 -8.99 11.21 -9.24
C ILE A 71 -10.01 11.20 -8.10
N ALA A 72 -9.93 10.24 -7.18
CA ALA A 72 -10.88 10.11 -6.08
C ALA A 72 -10.98 11.39 -5.22
N ILE A 73 -9.85 12.04 -4.97
CA ILE A 73 -9.81 13.24 -4.14
C ILE A 73 -10.21 14.52 -4.89
N SER A 74 -9.87 14.64 -6.18
CA SER A 74 -10.06 15.87 -6.96
C SER A 74 -11.36 15.92 -7.77
N LEU A 75 -11.89 14.77 -8.19
CA LEU A 75 -13.00 14.71 -9.12
C LEU A 75 -14.29 15.25 -8.47
N HIS A 76 -14.86 16.32 -9.03
CA HIS A 76 -16.01 17.03 -8.46
C HIS A 76 -15.78 17.52 -7.01
N ALA A 77 -14.57 17.94 -6.67
CA ALA A 77 -14.27 18.59 -5.39
C ALA A 77 -14.15 20.12 -5.62
N PRO A 78 -15.26 20.89 -5.53
CA PRO A 78 -15.26 22.32 -5.85
C PRO A 78 -14.48 23.15 -4.84
N THR A 79 -14.31 22.67 -3.61
CA THR A 79 -13.62 23.39 -2.54
C THR A 79 -12.46 22.59 -1.95
N TRP A 80 -11.51 23.30 -1.36
CA TRP A 80 -10.42 22.67 -0.61
C TRP A 80 -10.90 21.86 0.60
N ALA A 81 -12.01 22.28 1.23
CA ALA A 81 -12.62 21.53 2.32
C ALA A 81 -13.12 20.15 1.87
N ASP A 82 -13.64 20.04 0.64
CA ASP A 82 -14.06 18.76 0.06
C ASP A 82 -12.86 17.84 -0.15
N VAL A 83 -11.75 18.39 -0.67
CA VAL A 83 -10.48 17.67 -0.84
C VAL A 83 -9.98 17.15 0.50
N GLN A 84 -9.95 17.99 1.54
CA GLN A 84 -9.51 17.61 2.88
C GLN A 84 -10.41 16.54 3.52
N LYS A 85 -11.73 16.65 3.36
CA LYS A 85 -12.69 15.65 3.85
C LYS A 85 -12.48 14.31 3.17
N ARG A 86 -12.30 14.31 1.85
CA ARG A 86 -12.01 13.10 1.06
C ARG A 86 -10.66 12.49 1.39
N ALA A 87 -9.64 13.32 1.62
CA ALA A 87 -8.33 12.86 2.11
C ALA A 87 -8.49 12.11 3.44
N GLY A 88 -9.29 12.65 4.38
CA GLY A 88 -9.59 11.97 5.64
C GLY A 88 -10.24 10.60 5.45
N CYS A 89 -11.25 10.52 4.57
CA CYS A 89 -11.88 9.24 4.23
C CYS A 89 -10.89 8.24 3.60
N LEU A 90 -10.10 8.67 2.61
CA LEU A 90 -9.11 7.84 1.94
C LEU A 90 -8.00 7.39 2.89
N ALA A 91 -7.58 8.25 3.83
CA ALA A 91 -6.63 7.87 4.87
C ALA A 91 -7.15 6.66 5.66
N VAL A 92 -8.40 6.70 6.12
CA VAL A 92 -9.01 5.56 6.83
C VAL A 92 -9.13 4.34 5.91
N THR A 93 -9.53 4.52 4.64
CA THR A 93 -9.62 3.43 3.67
C THR A 93 -8.28 2.70 3.49
N HIS A 94 -7.17 3.44 3.39
CA HIS A 94 -5.83 2.85 3.29
C HIS A 94 -5.33 2.28 4.63
N PHE A 95 -5.81 2.82 5.75
CA PHE A 95 -5.47 2.34 7.09
C PHE A 95 -6.11 0.99 7.42
N VAL A 96 -7.31 0.71 6.92
CA VAL A 96 -8.04 -0.55 7.16
C VAL A 96 -7.24 -1.80 6.75
N PRO A 97 -6.65 -1.88 5.53
CA PRO A 97 -5.71 -2.94 5.16
C PRO A 97 -4.48 -3.07 6.08
N LEU A 98 -4.02 -1.98 6.69
CA LEU A 98 -2.86 -1.99 7.60
C LEU A 98 -3.21 -2.64 8.94
N CYS A 99 -4.42 -2.37 9.46
CA CYS A 99 -4.91 -2.94 10.72
C CYS A 99 -5.47 -4.35 10.57
N SER A 100 -5.84 -4.78 9.36
CA SER A 100 -6.46 -6.08 9.11
C SER A 100 -5.48 -7.25 9.04
N GLY A 101 -4.21 -7.08 9.39
CA GLY A 101 -3.31 -8.21 9.58
C GLY A 101 -2.94 -8.98 8.31
N PHE A 102 -3.22 -8.45 7.11
CA PHE A 102 -2.83 -9.08 5.83
C PHE A 102 -1.31 -9.31 5.70
N SER A 103 -0.49 -8.66 6.52
CA SER A 103 0.96 -8.84 6.56
C SER A 103 1.43 -10.09 7.33
N PHE A 104 0.52 -10.81 7.99
CA PHE A 104 0.83 -12.08 8.64
C PHE A 104 1.10 -13.20 7.62
N SER A 105 1.73 -14.29 8.07
CA SER A 105 2.10 -15.41 7.21
C SER A 105 0.91 -16.20 6.69
N LEU A 106 -0.18 -16.29 7.46
CA LEU A 106 -1.35 -17.08 7.09
C LEU A 106 -2.13 -16.49 5.90
N PRO A 107 -2.46 -15.19 5.84
CA PRO A 107 -3.04 -14.57 4.64
C PRO A 107 -2.19 -14.83 3.38
N ALA A 108 -0.87 -14.69 3.46
CA ALA A 108 0.04 -14.98 2.35
C ALA A 108 -0.10 -16.42 1.83
N HIS A 109 -0.25 -17.37 2.74
CA HIS A 109 -0.48 -18.77 2.41
C HIS A 109 -1.86 -19.00 1.78
N VAL A 110 -2.93 -18.44 2.36
CA VAL A 110 -4.32 -18.61 1.89
C VAL A 110 -4.53 -18.02 0.50
N TYR A 111 -3.98 -16.84 0.23
CA TYR A 111 -4.12 -16.17 -1.07
C TYR A 111 -3.09 -16.62 -2.11
N HIS A 112 -2.19 -17.55 -1.77
CA HIS A 112 -1.08 -17.97 -2.63
C HIS A 112 -0.22 -16.81 -3.15
N VAL A 113 -0.11 -15.73 -2.36
CA VAL A 113 0.68 -14.55 -2.70
C VAL A 113 1.98 -14.56 -1.90
N LYS A 114 3.09 -14.24 -2.56
CA LYS A 114 4.39 -14.15 -1.89
C LYS A 114 4.31 -13.15 -0.73
N ARG A 115 4.81 -13.54 0.45
CA ARG A 115 4.87 -12.67 1.64
C ARG A 115 5.53 -11.31 1.35
N GLY A 116 6.57 -11.30 0.50
CA GLY A 116 7.23 -10.07 0.07
C GLY A 116 6.31 -9.10 -0.65
N THR A 117 5.30 -9.59 -1.40
CA THR A 117 4.31 -8.75 -2.07
C THR A 117 3.38 -8.08 -1.06
N PHE A 118 2.91 -8.81 -0.03
CA PHE A 118 2.11 -8.21 1.04
C PHE A 118 2.90 -7.19 1.87
N GLN A 119 4.17 -7.47 2.17
CA GLN A 119 5.03 -6.52 2.86
C GLN A 119 5.28 -5.25 2.04
N TRP A 120 5.51 -5.39 0.73
CA TRP A 120 5.62 -4.26 -0.20
C TRP A 120 4.33 -3.45 -0.23
N ALA A 121 3.17 -4.10 -0.36
CA ALA A 121 1.88 -3.43 -0.35
C ALA A 121 1.62 -2.70 0.98
N HIS A 122 1.92 -3.33 2.13
CA HIS A 122 1.78 -2.71 3.45
C HIS A 122 2.60 -1.42 3.57
N ARG A 123 3.86 -1.41 3.11
CA ARG A 123 4.70 -0.20 3.14
C ARG A 123 4.12 0.92 2.30
N TRP A 124 3.64 0.62 1.09
CA TRP A 124 3.06 1.63 0.20
C TRP A 124 1.70 2.14 0.68
N LEU A 125 0.83 1.25 1.17
CA LEU A 125 -0.45 1.64 1.79
C LEU A 125 -0.22 2.53 3.01
N GLY A 126 0.79 2.22 3.83
CA GLY A 126 1.21 3.07 4.95
C GLY A 126 1.65 4.46 4.52
N ARG A 127 2.49 4.57 3.49
CA ARG A 127 2.95 5.86 2.95
C ARG A 127 1.78 6.67 2.37
N ILE A 128 0.90 6.04 1.59
CA ILE A 128 -0.27 6.71 1.01
C ILE A 128 -1.25 7.16 2.11
N CYS A 129 -1.46 6.33 3.14
CA CYS A 129 -2.23 6.70 4.32
C CYS A 129 -1.65 7.96 4.98
N VAL A 130 -0.33 8.01 5.22
CA VAL A 130 0.34 9.19 5.80
C VAL A 130 0.17 10.42 4.92
N LEU A 131 0.32 10.29 3.59
CA LEU A 131 0.12 11.41 2.66
C LEU A 131 -1.31 11.98 2.75
N HIS A 132 -2.31 11.10 2.81
CA HIS A 132 -3.71 11.53 2.99
C HIS A 132 -3.96 12.12 4.38
N CYS A 133 -3.34 11.59 5.44
CA CYS A 133 -3.40 12.19 6.77
C CYS A 133 -2.79 13.59 6.80
N LEU A 134 -1.65 13.81 6.13
CA LEU A 134 -1.03 15.13 6.00
C LEU A 134 -1.93 16.10 5.24
N LEU A 135 -2.54 15.64 4.14
CA LEU A 135 -3.45 16.43 3.34
C LEU A 135 -4.72 16.80 4.12
N HIS A 136 -5.30 15.86 4.86
CA HIS A 136 -6.43 16.10 5.76
C HIS A 136 -6.03 17.07 6.89
N GLY A 137 -4.88 16.83 7.54
CA GLY A 137 -4.33 17.64 8.62
C GLY A 137 -3.89 19.04 8.20
N SER A 138 -3.78 19.32 6.90
CA SER A 138 -3.52 20.68 6.42
C SER A 138 -4.59 21.70 6.87
N ILE A 139 -5.79 21.23 7.26
CA ILE A 139 -6.83 22.07 7.86
C ILE A 139 -6.35 22.75 9.15
N LEU A 140 -5.41 22.14 9.86
CA LEU A 140 -4.82 22.71 11.05
C LEU A 140 -4.04 23.99 10.73
N CYS A 141 -3.43 24.10 9.55
CA CYS A 141 -2.76 25.33 9.12
C CYS A 141 -3.77 26.46 8.91
N THR A 142 -4.98 26.15 8.42
CA THR A 142 -6.05 27.15 8.26
C THR A 142 -6.69 27.53 9.60
N VAL A 143 -6.83 26.58 10.53
CA VAL A 143 -7.41 26.82 11.86
C VAL A 143 -6.45 27.59 12.77
N ALA A 144 -5.17 27.19 12.81
CA ALA A 144 -4.15 27.82 13.66
C ALA A 144 -3.89 29.30 13.32
N ARG A 145 -4.16 29.73 12.08
CA ARG A 145 -4.09 31.15 11.70
C ARG A 145 -5.19 32.00 12.34
N ASN A 146 -6.30 31.38 12.73
CA ASN A 146 -7.52 32.06 13.13
C ASN A 146 -7.90 31.84 14.60
N THR A 147 -7.30 30.85 15.29
CA THR A 147 -7.61 30.54 16.69
C THR A 147 -6.39 30.02 17.46
N SER A 148 -6.37 30.24 18.79
CA SER A 148 -5.43 29.55 19.67
C SER A 148 -5.76 28.05 19.70
N LEU A 149 -4.73 27.21 19.51
CA LEU A 149 -4.87 25.75 19.44
C LEU A 149 -5.51 25.21 20.74
N GLY A 150 -6.76 24.79 20.66
CA GLY A 150 -7.49 24.22 21.80
C GLY A 150 -7.31 22.71 21.97
N ALA A 151 -7.76 22.20 23.12
CA ALA A 151 -7.90 20.77 23.44
C ALA A 151 -8.54 19.87 22.36
N PRO A 152 -9.53 20.30 21.54
CA PRO A 152 -10.13 19.42 20.51
C PRO A 152 -9.16 18.94 19.42
N LEU A 153 -7.98 19.56 19.27
CA LEU A 153 -7.01 19.17 18.24
C LEU A 153 -5.99 18.13 18.70
N VAL A 154 -5.91 17.85 20.01
CA VAL A 154 -4.89 16.97 20.59
C VAL A 154 -5.01 15.53 20.06
N ILE A 155 -6.22 15.00 19.99
CA ILE A 155 -6.46 13.61 19.55
C ILE A 155 -6.13 13.39 18.06
N PRO A 156 -6.63 14.20 17.10
CA PRO A 156 -6.25 14.04 15.70
C PRO A 156 -4.75 14.30 15.46
N LEU A 157 -4.12 15.22 16.21
CA LEU A 157 -2.67 15.43 16.17
C LEU A 157 -1.90 14.20 16.68
N LEU A 158 -2.32 13.60 17.79
CA LEU A 158 -1.72 12.38 18.31
C LEU A 158 -1.78 11.25 17.28
N ALA A 159 -2.92 11.08 16.61
CA ALA A 159 -3.06 10.08 15.54
C ALA A 159 -2.10 10.36 14.37
N GLY A 160 -2.09 11.58 13.86
CA GLY A 160 -1.24 12.00 12.74
C GLY A 160 0.26 11.89 13.06
N CYS A 161 0.68 12.43 14.19
CA CYS A 161 2.07 12.35 14.66
C CYS A 161 2.52 10.91 14.88
N SER A 162 1.67 10.03 15.40
CA SER A 162 2.00 8.61 15.57
C SER A 162 2.23 7.93 14.23
N LEU A 163 1.38 8.19 13.22
CA LEU A 163 1.54 7.64 11.87
C LEU A 163 2.81 8.15 11.18
N ILE A 164 3.09 9.45 11.28
CA ILE A 164 4.30 10.05 10.69
C ILE A 164 5.55 9.47 11.37
N SER A 165 5.51 9.32 12.69
CA SER A 165 6.63 8.80 13.48
C SER A 165 6.99 7.35 13.12
N ILE A 166 6.08 6.56 12.53
CA ILE A 166 6.39 5.20 12.07
C ILE A 166 7.44 5.21 10.94
N LEU A 167 7.40 6.21 10.04
CA LEU A 167 8.25 6.24 8.84
C LEU A 167 9.76 6.09 9.13
N PRO A 168 10.38 6.86 10.04
CA PRO A 168 11.80 6.69 10.34
C PRO A 168 12.12 5.28 10.87
N TRP A 169 11.27 4.70 11.71
CA TRP A 169 11.47 3.33 12.23
C TRP A 169 11.36 2.24 11.17
N THR A 170 10.81 2.55 10.00
CA THR A 170 10.74 1.63 8.85
C THR A 170 11.89 1.78 7.86
N LEU A 171 12.83 2.72 8.09
CA LEU A 171 14.00 2.88 7.23
C LEU A 171 14.91 1.64 7.32
N ALA A 172 15.42 1.20 6.17
CA ALA A 172 16.26 0.02 6.07
C ALA A 172 17.51 0.10 6.97
N ALA A 173 18.09 1.30 7.14
CA ALA A 173 19.24 1.51 8.02
C ALA A 173 18.91 1.20 9.49
N ILE A 174 17.76 1.67 9.97
CA ILE A 174 17.31 1.46 11.36
C ILE A 174 16.90 0.00 11.56
N LEU A 175 16.13 -0.57 10.64
CA LEU A 175 15.70 -1.97 10.72
C LEU A 175 16.87 -2.96 10.67
N ARG A 176 17.94 -2.66 9.92
CA ARG A 176 19.16 -3.49 9.91
C ARG A 176 19.92 -3.44 11.24
N ARG A 177 19.92 -2.28 11.91
CA ARG A 177 20.66 -2.08 13.16
C ARG A 177 19.88 -2.55 14.38
N TRP A 178 18.58 -2.32 14.42
CA TRP A 178 17.72 -2.57 15.59
C TRP A 178 16.36 -3.20 15.21
N PRO A 179 16.34 -4.41 14.62
CA PRO A 179 15.12 -5.00 14.06
C PRO A 179 14.02 -5.23 15.10
N GLN A 180 14.37 -5.73 16.30
CA GLN A 180 13.39 -5.99 17.36
C GLN A 180 12.81 -4.71 17.95
N LEU A 181 13.64 -3.69 18.16
CA LEU A 181 13.19 -2.40 18.68
C LEU A 181 12.28 -1.71 17.66
N GLY A 182 12.69 -1.67 16.38
CA GLY A 182 11.88 -1.08 15.31
C GLY A 182 10.49 -1.72 15.21
N LEU A 183 10.41 -3.05 15.33
CA LEU A 183 9.12 -3.74 15.32
C LEU A 183 8.25 -3.43 16.54
N LYS A 184 8.84 -3.39 17.75
CA LYS A 184 8.11 -3.04 18.98
C LYS A 184 7.57 -1.61 18.92
N VAL A 185 8.41 -0.66 18.50
CA VAL A 185 8.02 0.76 18.36
C VAL A 185 6.96 0.92 17.27
N HIS A 186 7.10 0.24 16.13
CA HIS A 186 6.10 0.24 15.06
C HIS A 186 4.73 -0.21 15.59
N HIS A 187 4.67 -1.33 16.32
CA HIS A 187 3.41 -1.81 16.89
C HIS A 187 2.82 -0.88 17.96
N MET A 188 3.66 -0.30 18.83
CA MET A 188 3.21 0.68 19.82
C MET A 188 2.59 1.90 19.13
N LEU A 189 3.29 2.51 18.17
CA LEU A 189 2.82 3.67 17.43
C LEU A 189 1.58 3.35 16.58
N ALA A 190 1.53 2.17 15.96
CA ALA A 190 0.35 1.72 15.21
C ALA A 190 -0.88 1.55 16.11
N SER A 191 -0.70 1.01 17.32
CA SER A 191 -1.79 0.89 18.31
C SER A 191 -2.27 2.27 18.78
N ILE A 192 -1.35 3.19 19.09
CA ILE A 192 -1.69 4.57 19.47
C ILE A 192 -2.44 5.27 18.34
N ALA A 193 -1.93 5.19 17.11
CA ALA A 193 -2.56 5.76 15.93
C ALA A 193 -3.97 5.18 15.72
N THR A 194 -4.13 3.86 15.84
CA THR A 194 -5.43 3.18 15.68
C THR A 194 -6.43 3.64 16.73
N GLY A 195 -6.03 3.67 18.01
CA GLY A 195 -6.89 4.09 19.11
C GLY A 195 -7.29 5.56 19.01
N ALA A 196 -6.33 6.44 18.77
CA ALA A 196 -6.56 7.87 18.61
C ALA A 196 -7.44 8.17 17.38
N LEU A 197 -7.20 7.48 16.26
CA LEU A 197 -8.04 7.60 15.07
C LEU A 197 -9.46 7.09 15.32
N PHE A 198 -9.62 5.96 15.99
CA PHE A 198 -10.94 5.42 16.32
C PHE A 198 -11.73 6.39 17.20
N TYR A 199 -11.08 6.96 18.23
CA TYR A 199 -11.69 8.01 19.06
C TYR A 199 -12.06 9.24 18.24
N HIS A 200 -11.15 9.73 17.38
CA HIS A 200 -11.43 10.86 16.50
C HIS A 200 -12.65 10.60 15.58
N LEU A 201 -12.81 9.38 15.07
CA LEU A 201 -13.97 9.01 14.26
C LEU A 201 -15.27 8.93 15.06
N ILE A 202 -15.20 8.58 16.35
CA ILE A 202 -16.36 8.64 17.27
C ILE A 202 -16.77 10.09 17.50
N ASP A 203 -15.81 10.94 17.87
CA ASP A 203 -16.01 12.37 18.12
C ASP A 203 -16.62 13.08 16.90
N GLN A 204 -16.13 12.78 15.71
CA GLN A 204 -16.66 13.31 14.45
C GLN A 204 -17.94 12.61 13.96
N VAL A 205 -18.50 11.67 14.74
CA VAL A 205 -19.71 10.89 14.41
C VAL A 205 -19.63 10.24 13.02
N SER A 206 -18.44 9.81 12.60
CA SER A 206 -18.18 9.32 11.26
C SER A 206 -18.56 7.85 11.10
N SER A 207 -19.25 7.49 10.01
CA SER A 207 -19.57 6.10 9.66
C SER A 207 -18.32 5.24 9.47
N TYR A 208 -17.17 5.86 9.16
CA TYR A 208 -15.89 5.16 8.98
C TYR A 208 -15.37 4.49 10.26
N ARG A 209 -15.91 4.82 11.45
CA ARG A 209 -15.59 4.10 12.69
C ARG A 209 -15.88 2.60 12.59
N TRP A 210 -16.97 2.23 11.92
CA TRP A 210 -17.35 0.83 11.74
C TRP A 210 -16.46 0.10 10.74
N VAL A 211 -16.04 0.81 9.69
CA VAL A 211 -15.08 0.29 8.70
C VAL A 211 -13.74 0.02 9.37
N LEU A 212 -13.27 0.95 10.20
CA LEU A 212 -12.05 0.78 10.98
C LEU A 212 -12.16 -0.38 11.97
N LEU A 213 -13.28 -0.47 12.71
CA LEU A 213 -13.53 -1.58 13.61
C LEU A 213 -13.49 -2.92 12.89
N GLY A 214 -14.15 -3.03 11.73
CA GLY A 214 -14.11 -4.21 10.88
C GLY A 214 -12.67 -4.59 10.46
N GLY A 215 -11.86 -3.60 10.11
CA GLY A 215 -10.43 -3.78 9.85
C GLY A 215 -9.67 -4.35 11.06
N VAL A 216 -9.85 -3.78 12.24
CA VAL A 216 -9.22 -4.27 13.48
C VAL A 216 -9.68 -5.68 13.83
N CYS A 217 -10.98 -5.97 13.74
CA CYS A 217 -11.53 -7.29 13.98
C CYS A 217 -10.95 -8.34 13.01
N ALA A 218 -10.83 -7.99 11.72
CA ALA A 218 -10.17 -8.85 10.73
C ALA A 218 -8.71 -9.12 11.13
N GLY A 219 -7.98 -8.10 11.58
CA GLY A 219 -6.60 -8.26 12.07
C GLY A 219 -6.48 -9.22 13.25
N CYS A 220 -7.38 -9.09 14.23
CA CYS A 220 -7.47 -10.02 15.36
C CYS A 220 -7.75 -11.45 14.89
N ALA A 221 -8.71 -11.64 13.97
CA ALA A 221 -9.04 -12.95 13.41
C ALA A 221 -7.85 -13.60 12.68
N TRP A 222 -7.14 -12.84 11.84
CA TRP A 222 -5.93 -13.33 11.17
C TRP A 222 -4.79 -13.66 12.13
N SER A 223 -4.62 -12.85 13.19
CA SER A 223 -3.63 -13.10 14.24
C SER A 223 -3.93 -14.41 14.99
N ALA A 224 -5.18 -14.57 15.45
CA ALA A 224 -5.65 -15.79 16.11
C ALA A 224 -5.51 -17.02 15.19
N GLY A 225 -5.92 -16.90 13.93
CA GLY A 225 -5.77 -17.95 12.92
C GLY A 225 -4.31 -18.33 12.69
N THR A 226 -3.40 -17.35 12.62
CA THR A 226 -1.96 -17.61 12.49
C THR A 226 -1.43 -18.36 13.71
N CYS A 227 -1.80 -17.94 14.92
CA CYS A 227 -1.42 -18.63 16.15
C CYS A 227 -1.90 -20.09 16.15
N LEU A 228 -3.19 -20.32 15.90
CA LEU A 228 -3.78 -21.66 15.84
C LEU A 228 -3.11 -22.53 14.77
N HIS A 229 -2.87 -21.98 13.58
CA HIS A 229 -2.17 -22.68 12.49
C HIS A 229 -0.74 -23.08 12.90
N THR A 230 0.01 -22.19 13.56
CA THR A 230 1.36 -22.51 14.04
C THR A 230 1.35 -23.57 15.15
N MET A 231 0.40 -23.50 16.08
CA MET A 231 0.23 -24.51 17.13
C MET A 231 -0.11 -25.88 16.53
N TRP A 232 -0.99 -25.90 15.52
CA TRP A 232 -1.34 -27.12 14.79
C TRP A 232 -0.11 -27.74 14.13
N LEU A 233 0.63 -26.97 13.32
CA LEU A 233 1.84 -27.45 12.66
C LEU A 233 2.87 -27.99 13.65
N HIS A 234 3.08 -27.30 14.76
CA HIS A 234 4.00 -27.74 15.81
C HIS A 234 3.52 -29.04 16.49
N ARG A 235 2.20 -29.18 16.72
CA ARG A 235 1.62 -30.43 17.24
C ARG A 235 1.79 -31.58 16.24
N SER A 236 1.45 -31.37 14.97
CA SER A 236 1.59 -32.37 13.91
C SER A 236 3.04 -32.82 13.76
N TRP A 237 3.98 -31.87 13.71
CA TRP A 237 5.41 -32.19 13.65
C TRP A 237 5.86 -33.03 14.84
N ARG A 238 5.49 -32.66 16.07
CA ARG A 238 5.83 -33.45 17.27
C ARG A 238 5.30 -34.89 17.20
N ILE A 239 4.10 -35.11 16.67
CA ILE A 239 3.53 -36.44 16.49
C ILE A 239 4.32 -37.23 15.44
N THR A 240 4.60 -36.62 14.29
CA THR A 240 5.34 -37.27 13.19
C THR A 240 6.77 -37.63 13.61
N SER A 241 7.48 -36.72 14.28
CA SER A 241 8.85 -36.96 14.77
C SER A 241 8.90 -38.11 15.78
N ARG A 242 7.94 -38.18 16.71
CA ARG A 242 7.85 -39.32 17.66
C ARG A 242 7.61 -40.64 16.95
N ARG A 243 6.76 -40.67 15.92
CA ARG A 243 6.52 -41.87 15.12
C ARG A 243 7.75 -42.30 14.31
N ALA A 244 8.54 -41.35 13.81
CA ALA A 244 9.77 -41.65 13.08
C ALA A 244 10.84 -42.26 13.99
N LEU A 245 11.00 -41.75 15.22
CA LEU A 245 11.95 -42.29 16.21
C LEU A 245 11.54 -43.65 16.78
N ALA A 246 10.24 -43.98 16.75
CA ALA A 246 9.73 -45.26 17.23
C ALA A 246 9.74 -46.37 16.15
N ARG A 247 10.20 -46.08 14.92
CA ARG A 247 10.39 -47.11 13.90
C ARG A 247 11.71 -47.85 14.14
N PRO A 248 11.71 -49.19 14.16
CA PRO A 248 12.96 -49.96 14.20
C PRO A 248 13.83 -49.59 13.00
N THR A 249 15.13 -49.54 13.21
CA THR A 249 16.12 -49.49 12.12
C THR A 249 16.36 -50.94 11.71
N ASP A 250 15.70 -51.36 10.64
CA ASP A 250 16.01 -52.61 9.94
C ASP A 250 17.24 -52.42 9.05
#